data_AF-A0AAW0G2L0-F1
#
_entry.id   AF-A0AAW0G2L0-F1
#
_cell.length_a   1.000
_cell.length_b   1.000
_cell.length_c   1.000
_cell.angle_alpha   90.00
_cell.angle_beta   90.00
_cell.angle_gamma   90.00
#
_symmetry.space_group_name_H-M   'P 1'
#
loop_
_entity.id
_entity.type
_entity.pdbx_description
1 polymer ?
#
loop_
_entity_poly.entity_id
_entity_poly.type
_entity_poly.pdbx_seq_one_letter_code
_entity_poly.pdbx_strand_id
1 'polypeptide(L)'
;MSSSHPSPYNFTIEDTSSMWQYTPFGDGDSRTGWQWVFSGPGVNDQTPLCDTHPEGVSFHTTGAYGANMTLEWLGVGIYLFGTSYSPYQVTVDSDTSTPFNLTSDGILFARKGLTHKTHTIVVTVLPDDVNSLFNFDYALLTDLVPANAGVRKPIEHPATDSSLFTYTPDSAWQIKSDA
;
A
#
# COMPACT_ATOMS: atom_id res chain seq x y z
N MET A 1 -19.30 -28.98 -5.64
CA MET A 1 -19.89 -28.84 -4.29
C MET A 1 -19.74 -27.38 -3.88
N SER A 2 -20.85 -26.69 -3.63
CA SER A 2 -20.82 -25.30 -3.14
C SER A 2 -20.52 -25.31 -1.64
N SER A 3 -19.60 -24.46 -1.18
CA SER A 3 -19.37 -24.26 0.26
C SER A 3 -20.56 -23.54 0.88
N SER A 4 -21.11 -24.09 1.97
CA SER A 4 -22.17 -23.44 2.77
C SER A 4 -21.65 -22.32 3.66
N HIS A 5 -20.34 -22.13 3.75
CA HIS A 5 -19.69 -21.08 4.53
C HIS A 5 -18.88 -20.14 3.65
N PRO A 6 -18.82 -18.84 4.00
CA PRO A 6 -17.92 -17.91 3.32
C PRO A 6 -16.47 -18.39 3.44
N SER A 7 -15.74 -18.39 2.32
CA SER A 7 -14.34 -18.82 2.28
C SER A 7 -13.43 -17.60 2.21
N PRO A 8 -12.35 -17.52 3.00
CA PRO A 8 -11.40 -16.42 2.90
C PRO A 8 -10.63 -16.50 1.58
N TYR A 9 -10.34 -15.34 0.98
CA TYR A 9 -9.38 -15.19 -0.10
C TYR A 9 -8.45 -14.01 0.19
N ASN A 10 -7.23 -14.09 -0.34
CA ASN A 10 -6.23 -13.05 -0.18
C ASN A 10 -5.98 -12.31 -1.48
N PHE A 11 -5.69 -11.02 -1.39
CA PHE A 11 -5.21 -10.21 -2.50
C PHE A 11 -4.17 -9.20 -2.01
N THR A 12 -3.27 -8.82 -2.91
CA THR A 12 -2.11 -7.97 -2.61
C THR A 12 -2.37 -6.54 -3.01
N ILE A 13 -1.98 -5.61 -2.15
CA ILE A 13 -1.92 -4.17 -2.43
C ILE A 13 -0.47 -3.73 -2.29
N GLU A 14 0.15 -3.36 -3.40
CA GLU A 14 1.54 -2.87 -3.47
C GLU A 14 1.72 -1.50 -2.80
N ASP A 15 2.93 -1.17 -2.36
CA ASP A 15 3.35 0.14 -1.83
C ASP A 15 2.96 1.30 -2.75
N THR A 16 3.09 1.10 -4.05
CA THR A 16 2.78 2.08 -5.09
C THR A 16 1.28 2.24 -5.39
N SER A 17 0.41 1.47 -4.72
CA SER A 17 -1.03 1.58 -4.91
C SER A 17 -1.56 2.93 -4.47
N SER A 18 -2.42 3.56 -5.29
CA SER A 18 -3.12 4.80 -4.95
C SER A 18 -4.12 4.65 -3.78
N MET A 19 -4.34 3.42 -3.29
CA MET A 19 -5.13 3.21 -2.08
C MET A 19 -4.38 3.57 -0.81
N TRP A 20 -3.04 3.63 -0.86
CA TRP A 20 -2.24 4.10 0.26
C TRP A 20 -2.22 5.62 0.31
N GLN A 21 -2.36 6.15 1.51
CA GLN A 21 -2.15 7.56 1.80
C GLN A 21 -0.92 7.73 2.68
N TYR A 22 0.06 8.43 2.15
CA TYR A 22 1.32 8.72 2.82
C TYR A 22 1.35 10.18 3.25
N THR A 23 1.64 10.41 4.53
CA THR A 23 1.75 11.75 5.11
C THR A 23 3.09 11.91 5.82
N PRO A 24 3.72 13.10 5.76
CA PRO A 24 3.19 14.37 5.20
C PRO A 24 3.13 14.46 3.67
N PHE A 25 3.89 13.65 2.94
CA PHE A 25 3.82 13.48 1.49
C PHE A 25 4.31 12.08 1.11
N GLY A 26 3.89 11.56 -0.04
CA GLY A 26 4.22 10.21 -0.51
C GLY A 26 5.57 10.07 -1.17
N ASP A 27 6.02 11.08 -1.90
CA ASP A 27 7.24 11.00 -2.71
C ASP A 27 8.10 12.26 -2.52
N GLY A 28 9.20 12.12 -1.79
CA GLY A 28 10.16 13.19 -1.52
C GLY A 28 11.35 12.70 -0.70
N ASP A 29 11.84 13.52 0.22
CA ASP A 29 12.96 13.15 1.11
C ASP A 29 12.45 12.30 2.28
N SER A 30 12.97 11.07 2.41
CA SER A 30 12.62 10.11 3.47
C SER A 30 12.85 10.64 4.90
N ARG A 31 13.67 11.67 5.09
CA ARG A 31 13.90 12.30 6.41
C ARG A 31 12.79 13.25 6.84
N THR A 32 11.96 13.70 5.89
CA THR A 32 10.88 14.68 6.15
C THR A 32 9.51 14.18 5.72
N GLY A 33 9.43 13.10 4.96
CA GLY A 33 8.21 12.40 4.63
C GLY A 33 8.49 11.01 4.09
N TRP A 34 7.77 10.59 3.06
CA TRP A 34 8.01 9.29 2.42
C TRP A 34 8.79 9.44 1.13
N GLN A 35 9.56 8.42 0.81
CA GLN A 35 10.35 8.31 -0.40
C GLN A 35 10.13 6.94 -1.02
N TRP A 36 9.85 6.93 -2.30
CA TRP A 36 9.87 5.71 -3.09
C TRP A 36 11.32 5.33 -3.43
N VAL A 37 11.72 4.11 -3.08
CA VAL A 37 13.08 3.58 -3.29
C VAL A 37 13.01 2.19 -3.91
N PHE A 38 14.11 1.76 -4.52
CA PHE A 38 14.23 0.42 -5.11
C PHE A 38 15.43 -0.33 -4.56
N SER A 39 15.32 -1.66 -4.51
CA SER A 39 16.42 -2.52 -4.04
C SER A 39 17.62 -2.58 -5.00
N GLY A 40 17.43 -2.26 -6.28
CA GLY A 40 18.45 -2.29 -7.33
C GLY A 40 18.98 -0.90 -7.69
N PRO A 41 19.88 -0.81 -8.68
CA PRO A 41 20.39 0.47 -9.16
C PRO A 41 19.28 1.29 -9.81
N GLY A 42 19.38 2.62 -9.69
CA GLY A 42 18.44 3.55 -10.30
C GLY A 42 17.40 4.06 -9.30
N VAL A 43 17.46 5.36 -9.05
CA VAL A 43 16.55 6.17 -8.22
C VAL A 43 16.80 6.09 -6.71
N ASN A 44 17.87 6.74 -6.28
CA ASN A 44 18.12 7.07 -4.87
C ASN A 44 18.75 8.46 -4.66
N ASP A 45 18.87 9.28 -5.71
CA ASP A 45 19.44 10.62 -5.60
C ASP A 45 18.75 11.62 -6.53
N GLN A 46 18.73 12.88 -6.09
CA GLN A 46 18.09 14.06 -6.70
C GLN A 46 18.61 14.44 -8.11
N THR A 47 19.20 13.51 -8.84
CA THR A 47 19.71 13.70 -10.20
C THR A 47 18.60 13.40 -11.20
N PRO A 48 18.27 14.30 -12.13
CA PRO A 48 17.34 14.00 -13.22
C PRO A 48 17.94 12.88 -14.08
N LEU A 49 17.32 11.70 -14.03
CA LEU A 49 17.75 10.55 -14.79
C LEU A 49 17.00 10.54 -16.11
N CYS A 50 17.59 11.13 -17.15
CA CYS A 50 17.08 10.94 -18.51
C CYS A 50 17.28 9.49 -19.01
N ASP A 51 18.14 8.67 -18.35
CA ASP A 51 18.59 7.38 -18.91
C ASP A 51 18.74 6.19 -17.92
N THR A 52 18.32 6.30 -16.65
CA THR A 52 18.35 5.12 -15.74
C THR A 52 16.96 4.79 -15.23
N HIS A 53 16.55 3.54 -15.46
CA HIS A 53 15.31 3.00 -14.95
C HIS A 53 15.57 2.37 -13.57
N PRO A 54 14.68 2.57 -12.59
CA PRO A 54 14.77 1.84 -11.33
C PRO A 54 14.62 0.33 -11.56
N GLU A 55 15.44 -0.46 -10.88
CA GLU A 55 15.41 -1.92 -10.92
C GLU A 55 15.18 -2.52 -9.53
N GLY A 56 14.51 -3.67 -9.46
CA GLY A 56 14.32 -4.42 -8.22
C GLY A 56 12.95 -4.24 -7.56
N VAL A 57 12.88 -4.53 -6.26
CA VAL A 57 11.67 -4.40 -5.44
C VAL A 57 11.50 -2.95 -5.00
N SER A 58 10.30 -2.40 -5.15
CA SER A 58 9.97 -1.06 -4.65
C SER A 58 9.68 -1.09 -3.16
N PHE A 59 10.02 0.00 -2.48
CA PHE A 59 9.57 0.27 -1.12
C PHE A 59 9.16 1.72 -0.98
N HIS A 60 8.12 1.97 -0.19
CA HIS A 60 7.87 3.30 0.40
C HIS A 60 8.58 3.39 1.74
N THR A 61 9.57 4.27 1.81
CA THR A 61 10.53 4.37 2.92
C THR A 61 10.41 5.71 3.64
N THR A 62 10.52 5.68 4.96
CA THR A 62 10.60 6.90 5.77
C THR A 62 11.47 6.71 7.02
N GLY A 63 12.20 7.77 7.38
CA GLY A 63 12.82 7.99 8.68
C GLY A 63 12.27 9.27 9.35
N ALA A 64 11.13 9.78 8.88
CA ALA A 64 10.53 11.00 9.40
C ALA A 64 9.64 10.70 10.61
N TYR A 65 9.87 11.43 11.71
CA TYR A 65 9.11 11.23 12.94
C TYR A 65 7.63 11.61 12.77
N GLY A 66 6.74 10.70 13.12
CA GLY A 66 5.29 10.89 13.02
C GLY A 66 4.74 10.74 11.60
N ALA A 67 5.55 10.33 10.63
CA ALA A 67 5.07 10.01 9.29
C ALA A 67 4.05 8.86 9.37
N ASN A 68 2.95 8.99 8.63
CA ASN A 68 1.90 7.97 8.60
C ASN A 68 1.70 7.39 7.22
N MET A 69 1.40 6.09 7.19
CA MET A 69 0.85 5.37 6.06
C MET A 69 -0.54 4.85 6.44
N THR A 70 -1.54 5.14 5.62
CA THR A 70 -2.95 4.81 5.89
C THR A 70 -3.57 4.04 4.74
N LEU A 71 -4.40 3.05 5.07
CA LEU A 71 -5.25 2.32 4.13
C LEU A 71 -6.62 2.07 4.72
N GLU A 72 -7.65 2.22 3.89
CA GLU A 72 -9.00 1.74 4.17
C GLU A 72 -9.27 0.49 3.33
N TRP A 73 -9.83 -0.56 3.94
CA TRP A 73 -10.18 -1.79 3.21
C TRP A 73 -11.43 -2.46 3.77
N LEU A 74 -12.15 -3.16 2.90
CA LEU A 74 -13.18 -4.12 3.29
C LEU A 74 -12.53 -5.50 3.47
N GLY A 75 -12.74 -6.14 4.61
CA GLY A 75 -12.24 -7.50 4.81
C GLY A 75 -12.31 -8.00 6.24
N VAL A 76 -11.57 -9.07 6.50
CA VAL A 76 -11.51 -9.80 7.78
C VAL A 76 -10.08 -9.99 8.31
N GLY A 77 -9.08 -9.52 7.57
CA GLY A 77 -7.69 -9.58 7.99
C GLY A 77 -6.76 -8.77 7.09
N ILE A 78 -5.57 -8.49 7.63
CA ILE A 78 -4.50 -7.74 6.97
C ILE A 78 -3.14 -8.23 7.46
N TYR A 79 -2.18 -8.26 6.56
CA TYR A 79 -0.77 -8.47 6.84
C TYR A 79 0.01 -7.37 6.13
N LEU A 80 0.92 -6.70 6.82
CA LEU A 80 1.83 -5.73 6.24
C LEU A 80 3.21 -6.36 6.11
N PHE A 81 3.82 -6.23 4.93
CA PHE A 81 5.13 -6.74 4.61
C PHE A 81 6.13 -5.60 4.38
N GLY A 82 7.39 -5.87 4.74
CA GLY A 82 8.48 -4.92 4.68
C GLY A 82 9.50 -5.16 5.78
N THR A 83 10.35 -4.17 6.01
CA THR A 83 11.39 -4.22 7.05
C THR A 83 11.41 -2.92 7.82
N SER A 84 11.68 -2.98 9.12
CA SER A 84 11.83 -1.77 9.91
C SER A 84 13.00 -1.86 10.87
N TYR A 85 13.86 -0.85 10.78
CA TYR A 85 14.90 -0.52 11.75
C TYR A 85 14.50 0.66 12.65
N SER A 86 13.30 1.19 12.44
CA SER A 86 12.71 2.29 13.18
C SER A 86 11.55 1.78 14.04
N PRO A 87 11.37 2.30 15.27
CA PRO A 87 10.16 2.01 16.01
C PRO A 87 8.93 2.50 15.26
N TYR A 88 7.82 1.78 15.36
CA TYR A 88 6.54 2.18 14.75
C TYR A 88 5.38 1.63 15.57
N GLN A 89 4.21 2.24 15.42
CA GLN A 89 2.96 1.76 16.00
C GLN A 89 1.93 1.54 14.92
N VAL A 90 1.01 0.61 15.14
CA VAL A 90 -0.08 0.32 14.21
C VAL A 90 -1.40 0.52 14.92
N THR A 91 -2.27 1.33 14.33
CA THR A 91 -3.65 1.49 14.75
C THR A 91 -4.55 0.85 13.72
N VAL A 92 -5.42 -0.06 14.13
CA VAL A 92 -6.49 -0.60 13.29
C VAL A 92 -7.83 -0.23 13.92
N ASP A 93 -8.65 0.49 13.15
CA ASP A 93 -9.84 1.20 13.61
C ASP A 93 -9.49 2.15 14.77
N SER A 94 -9.80 1.76 16.01
CA SER A 94 -9.53 2.52 17.23
C SER A 94 -8.54 1.83 18.18
N ASP A 95 -7.96 0.71 17.74
CA ASP A 95 -7.11 -0.15 18.57
C ASP A 95 -5.65 0.04 18.15
N THR A 96 -4.90 0.73 19.01
CA THR A 96 -3.50 1.08 18.80
C THR A 96 -2.60 0.10 19.53
N SER A 97 -1.65 -0.48 18.80
CA SER A 97 -0.64 -1.36 19.37
C SER A 97 0.33 -0.58 20.27
N THR A 98 1.01 -1.29 21.16
CA THR A 98 2.29 -0.78 21.68
C THR A 98 3.29 -0.63 20.53
N PRO A 99 4.24 0.31 20.60
CA PRO A 99 5.29 0.43 19.59
C PRO A 99 6.08 -0.87 19.41
N PHE A 100 6.32 -1.23 18.17
CA PHE A 100 7.25 -2.25 17.73
C PHE A 100 8.63 -1.60 17.54
N ASN A 101 9.72 -2.27 17.89
CA ASN A 101 11.07 -1.68 17.82
C ASN A 101 11.87 -2.11 16.59
N LEU A 102 11.80 -3.37 16.17
CA LEU A 102 12.56 -3.92 15.03
C LEU A 102 11.84 -5.13 14.43
N THR A 103 11.77 -5.19 13.09
CA THR A 103 11.23 -6.35 12.37
C THR A 103 12.14 -6.69 11.18
N SER A 104 12.88 -7.79 11.30
CA SER A 104 13.75 -8.36 10.26
C SER A 104 13.05 -9.39 9.38
N ASP A 105 11.88 -9.88 9.79
CA ASP A 105 11.30 -11.13 9.25
C ASP A 105 10.31 -10.90 8.10
N GLY A 106 10.39 -9.75 7.43
CA GLY A 106 9.55 -9.42 6.27
C GLY A 106 8.08 -9.11 6.61
N ILE A 107 7.61 -9.39 7.83
CA ILE A 107 6.27 -9.05 8.32
C ILE A 107 6.38 -7.90 9.33
N LEU A 108 5.74 -6.79 9.01
CA LEU A 108 5.63 -5.61 9.88
C LEU A 108 4.45 -5.73 10.84
N PHE A 109 3.34 -6.29 10.38
CA PHE A 109 2.12 -6.39 11.19
C PHE A 109 1.19 -7.47 10.65
N ALA A 110 0.40 -8.08 11.53
CA ALA A 110 -0.67 -8.99 11.14
C ALA A 110 -1.86 -8.88 12.08
N ARG A 111 -3.06 -8.76 11.50
CA ARG A 111 -4.32 -8.86 12.24
C ARG A 111 -5.31 -9.73 11.49
N LYS A 112 -5.88 -10.72 12.19
CA LYS A 112 -6.81 -11.72 11.64
C LYS A 112 -8.08 -11.75 12.47
N GLY A 113 -9.13 -12.35 11.92
CA GLY A 113 -10.39 -12.56 12.65
C GLY A 113 -11.15 -11.26 12.91
N LEU A 114 -10.93 -10.25 12.08
CA LEU A 114 -11.73 -9.03 12.11
C LEU A 114 -13.17 -9.33 11.64
N THR A 115 -14.11 -8.53 12.11
CA THR A 115 -15.49 -8.59 11.60
C THR A 115 -15.51 -8.12 10.15
N HIS A 116 -16.25 -8.78 9.27
CA HIS A 116 -16.31 -8.38 7.86
C HIS A 116 -17.01 -7.02 7.71
N LYS A 117 -16.22 -5.94 7.61
CA LYS A 117 -16.63 -4.56 7.40
C LYS A 117 -15.46 -3.75 6.81
N THR A 118 -15.70 -2.47 6.55
CA THR A 118 -14.63 -1.52 6.28
C THR A 118 -13.81 -1.26 7.54
N HIS A 119 -12.49 -1.34 7.40
CA HIS A 119 -11.48 -1.08 8.40
C HIS A 119 -10.51 -0.01 7.93
N THR A 120 -9.90 0.69 8.89
CA THR A 120 -8.81 1.63 8.62
C THR A 120 -7.58 1.19 9.37
N ILE A 121 -6.42 1.20 8.71
CA ILE A 121 -5.12 0.94 9.33
C ILE A 121 -4.27 2.19 9.16
N VAL A 122 -3.60 2.58 10.24
CA VAL A 122 -2.63 3.66 10.26
C VAL A 122 -1.36 3.11 10.88
N VAL A 123 -0.26 3.17 10.14
CA VAL A 123 1.08 2.96 10.67
C VAL A 123 1.69 4.31 10.94
N THR A 124 2.18 4.54 12.16
CA THR A 124 2.92 5.75 12.54
C THR A 124 4.36 5.37 12.83
N VAL A 125 5.30 5.97 12.10
CA VAL A 125 6.74 5.75 12.28
C VAL A 125 7.29 6.67 13.37
N LEU A 126 8.07 6.11 14.29
CA LEU A 126 8.56 6.73 15.52
C LEU A 126 10.09 6.53 15.63
N PRO A 127 10.87 7.06 14.68
CA PRO A 127 12.33 6.91 14.65
C PRO A 127 12.97 7.47 15.91
N ASP A 128 13.93 6.73 16.43
CA ASP A 128 14.76 7.06 17.59
C ASP A 128 16.18 7.51 17.21
N ASP A 129 16.59 7.28 15.96
CA ASP A 129 17.86 7.73 15.35
C ASP A 129 17.64 8.24 13.91
N VAL A 130 18.57 9.06 13.42
CA VAL A 130 18.56 9.63 12.06
C VAL A 130 18.80 8.59 10.96
N ASN A 131 19.29 7.40 11.29
CA ASN A 131 19.50 6.30 10.35
C ASN A 131 18.41 5.21 10.45
N SER A 132 17.46 5.36 11.38
CA SER A 132 16.38 4.41 11.57
C SER A 132 15.33 4.59 10.46
N LEU A 133 15.23 3.60 9.57
CA LEU A 133 14.30 3.60 8.44
C LEU A 133 13.22 2.53 8.61
N PHE A 134 12.01 2.89 8.21
CA PHE A 134 10.88 2.01 7.99
C PHE A 134 10.68 1.84 6.48
N ASN A 135 10.67 0.60 5.98
CA ASN A 135 10.49 0.27 4.57
C ASN A 135 9.23 -0.59 4.42
N PHE A 136 8.22 -0.06 3.72
CA PHE A 136 6.99 -0.78 3.39
C PHE A 136 7.05 -1.33 1.97
N ASP A 137 6.63 -2.58 1.79
CA ASP A 137 6.64 -3.30 0.50
C ASP A 137 5.20 -3.50 -0.03
N TYR A 138 4.39 -4.30 0.66
CA TYR A 138 3.00 -4.52 0.28
C TYR A 138 2.14 -4.96 1.46
N ALA A 139 0.82 -4.93 1.27
CA ALA A 139 -0.12 -5.57 2.18
C ALA A 139 -0.82 -6.76 1.52
N LEU A 140 -1.06 -7.80 2.31
CA LEU A 140 -1.97 -8.89 1.95
C LEU A 140 -3.27 -8.70 2.72
N LEU A 141 -4.36 -8.45 1.99
CA LEU A 141 -5.70 -8.29 2.55
C LEU A 141 -6.46 -9.60 2.45
N THR A 142 -7.18 -9.96 3.53
CA THR A 142 -8.06 -11.12 3.54
C THR A 142 -9.51 -10.66 3.52
N ASP A 143 -10.28 -11.14 2.56
CA ASP A 143 -11.72 -10.88 2.45
C ASP A 143 -12.50 -12.21 2.29
N LEU A 144 -13.83 -12.17 2.36
CA LEU A 144 -14.71 -13.33 2.32
C LEU A 144 -15.41 -13.46 0.97
N VAL A 145 -15.37 -14.65 0.39
CA VAL A 145 -16.26 -15.03 -0.71
C VAL A 145 -17.63 -15.35 -0.12
N PRO A 146 -18.73 -14.75 -0.61
CA PRO A 146 -20.08 -15.10 -0.16
C PRO A 146 -20.36 -16.60 -0.32
N ALA A 147 -21.08 -17.18 0.64
CA ALA A 147 -21.55 -18.55 0.52
C ALA A 147 -22.42 -18.70 -0.74
N ASN A 148 -22.23 -19.79 -1.48
CA ASN A 148 -22.91 -20.04 -2.76
C ASN A 148 -22.60 -19.07 -3.90
N ALA A 149 -21.54 -18.26 -3.78
CA ALA A 149 -20.90 -17.74 -4.99
C ALA A 149 -20.46 -18.96 -5.81
N GLY A 150 -21.09 -19.19 -6.97
CA GLY A 150 -20.69 -20.28 -7.87
C GLY A 150 -19.22 -20.18 -8.26
N VAL A 151 -18.75 -21.07 -9.13
CA VAL A 151 -17.40 -20.97 -9.69
C VAL A 151 -17.20 -19.57 -10.27
N ARG A 152 -16.26 -18.79 -9.71
CA ARG A 152 -15.92 -17.47 -10.25
C ARG A 152 -15.40 -17.69 -11.66
N LYS A 153 -16.13 -17.14 -12.64
CA LYS A 153 -15.66 -17.10 -14.02
C LYS A 153 -14.93 -15.78 -14.22
N PRO A 154 -13.71 -15.79 -14.76
CA PRO A 154 -13.11 -14.56 -15.27
C PRO A 154 -14.10 -13.88 -16.19
N ILE A 155 -14.40 -12.61 -15.93
CA ILE A 155 -15.10 -11.78 -16.90
C ILE A 155 -13.99 -11.13 -17.71
N GLU A 156 -13.84 -11.60 -18.94
CA GLU A 156 -12.91 -10.99 -19.89
C GLU A 156 -13.58 -9.76 -20.48
N HIS A 157 -12.97 -8.62 -20.26
CA HIS A 157 -13.34 -7.39 -20.92
C HIS A 157 -12.34 -7.14 -22.05
N PRO A 158 -12.78 -7.10 -23.32
CA PRO A 158 -11.87 -6.79 -24.40
C PRO A 158 -11.33 -5.37 -24.21
N ALA A 159 -10.09 -5.10 -24.65
CA ALA A 159 -9.49 -3.77 -24.57
C ALA A 159 -10.28 -2.66 -25.31
N THR A 160 -11.30 -3.05 -26.09
CA THR A 160 -12.24 -2.16 -26.77
C THR A 160 -13.50 -1.84 -25.96
N ASP A 161 -13.68 -2.44 -24.78
CA ASP A 161 -14.85 -2.24 -23.92
C ASP A 161 -14.75 -0.89 -23.17
N SER A 162 -15.27 0.16 -23.79
CA SER A 162 -15.36 1.49 -23.20
C SER A 162 -16.51 1.65 -22.20
N SER A 163 -17.32 0.62 -21.97
CA SER A 163 -18.47 0.70 -21.05
C SER A 163 -18.09 0.60 -19.58
N LEU A 164 -16.86 0.14 -19.28
CA LEU A 164 -16.36 -0.05 -17.93
C LEU A 164 -15.75 1.21 -17.32
N PHE A 165 -15.29 2.14 -18.16
CA PHE A 165 -14.65 3.36 -17.72
C PHE A 165 -15.29 4.55 -18.44
N THR A 166 -16.32 5.12 -17.81
CA THR A 166 -16.96 6.35 -18.29
C THR A 166 -16.20 7.54 -17.73
N TYR A 167 -15.17 7.99 -18.44
CA TYR A 167 -14.54 9.27 -18.14
C TYR A 167 -15.34 10.39 -18.80
N THR A 168 -16.03 11.20 -17.99
CA THR A 168 -16.70 12.42 -18.46
C THR A 168 -15.88 13.61 -17.98
N PRO A 169 -14.93 14.14 -18.78
CA PRO A 169 -14.20 15.32 -18.35
C PRO A 169 -15.15 16.53 -18.31
N ASP A 170 -14.96 17.40 -17.33
CA ASP A 170 -15.73 18.65 -17.18
C ASP A 170 -15.49 19.65 -18.33
N SER A 171 -14.44 19.46 -19.13
CA SER A 171 -14.19 20.23 -20.35
C SER A 171 -13.51 19.37 -21.42
N ALA A 172 -13.70 19.72 -22.68
CA ALA A 172 -13.00 19.06 -23.79
C ALA A 172 -11.49 19.27 -23.63
N TRP A 173 -10.72 18.18 -23.72
CA TRP A 173 -9.25 18.24 -23.76
C TRP A 173 -8.80 19.28 -24.79
N GLN A 174 -8.12 20.33 -24.34
CA GLN A 174 -7.47 21.27 -25.24
C GLN A 174 -6.05 20.79 -25.50
N ILE A 175 -5.74 20.54 -26.77
CA ILE A 175 -4.36 20.38 -27.21
C ILE A 175 -3.69 21.74 -27.00
N LYS A 176 -2.75 21.81 -26.06
CA LYS A 176 -1.86 22.95 -25.94
C LYS A 176 -0.88 22.85 -27.11
N SER A 177 -1.03 23.70 -28.12
CA SER A 177 0.01 23.88 -29.13
C SER A 177 1.12 24.71 -28.51
N ASP A 178 2.32 24.15 -28.42
CA ASP A 178 3.51 24.93 -28.08
C ASP A 178 3.83 25.85 -29.27
N ALA A 179 3.93 27.15 -28.99
CA ALA A 179 4.37 28.19 -29.93
C ALA A 179 5.81 28.59 -29.62
#